data_AF-A0AA47MW03-F1
#
_entry.id   AF-A0AA47MW03-F1
#
_cell.length_a   1.000
_cell.length_b   1.000
_cell.length_c   1.000
_cell.angle_alpha   90.00
_cell.angle_beta   90.00
_cell.angle_gamma   90.00
#
_symmetry.space_group_name_H-M   'P 1'
#
loop_
_entity.id
_entity.type
_entity.pdbx_description
1 polymer ?
#
loop_
_entity_poly.entity_id
_entity_poly.type
_entity_poly.pdbx_seq_one_letter_code
_entity_poly.pdbx_strand_id
1 'polypeptide(L)'
;MFQEDHLSAGLVSTICIRRKKLLESAIRALSRVTFCWTESPHIEFVGEDADDMGGPQREFFRLLMIEVQTTLGIFEGKVGQVFLTYDQAALDQQKYFKGGNLIAWSIAHGGPCVKALDPSLYQLMCGQEPSLEQFDWHVLPDPDVQNKVERILQCKTAGDLTAVKQDLGDWIAECGVPGIFSATVEDVPKIFAYVVKHYIFLRTAKMINQFTDGINTFGKLWDIVKENWIAFLPLFTNMQEPLSKAAFKAIFSFNYSSRGSNRREAEEDTIYCWEMVLNMIEDKVTELQFEEILIFVTGGDEVPALGFPSKPSIDFYEQEAGQRRLPFASTCIMCLYLPRGVTEEGILHDMLFQAIRGSLGFGKCHFLSVIVRVQYLFIFKRVEKLVEVVHNLLEYISPKAFNALVVYRPACNVPHMSLSLQKVH
;
A
#
# COMPACT_ATOMS: atom_id res chain seq x y z
N MET A 1 -16.08 -15.45 -6.47
CA MET A 1 -17.51 -15.22 -6.22
C MET A 1 -17.83 -13.74 -6.05
N PHE A 2 -17.54 -13.07 -4.92
CA PHE A 2 -17.97 -11.67 -4.71
C PHE A 2 -17.61 -10.68 -5.84
N GLN A 3 -16.35 -10.67 -6.29
CA GLN A 3 -15.93 -9.82 -7.43
C GLN A 3 -16.58 -10.24 -8.75
N GLU A 4 -16.75 -11.54 -8.99
CA GLU A 4 -17.39 -12.04 -10.22
C GLU A 4 -18.86 -11.63 -10.30
N ASP A 5 -19.53 -11.54 -9.14
CA ASP A 5 -20.94 -11.18 -9.04
C ASP A 5 -21.18 -9.66 -9.10
N HIS A 6 -20.17 -8.85 -8.77
CA HIS A 6 -20.33 -7.40 -8.58
C HIS A 6 -19.45 -6.51 -9.48
N LEU A 7 -18.40 -7.03 -10.12
CA LEU A 7 -17.56 -6.23 -11.02
C LEU A 7 -18.00 -6.39 -12.48
N SER A 8 -17.96 -5.29 -13.22
CA SER A 8 -18.25 -5.27 -14.65
C SER A 8 -17.01 -5.69 -15.42
N ALA A 9 -17.02 -6.90 -15.96
CA ALA A 9 -15.89 -7.44 -16.72
C ALA A 9 -15.48 -6.51 -17.88
N GLY A 10 -14.22 -6.05 -17.86
CA GLY A 10 -13.60 -5.29 -18.95
C GLY A 10 -13.92 -3.80 -19.01
N LEU A 11 -14.74 -3.25 -18.11
CA LEU A 11 -14.95 -1.80 -18.01
C LEU A 11 -13.96 -1.16 -17.04
N VAL A 12 -13.43 -0.01 -17.43
CA VAL A 12 -12.36 0.69 -16.72
C VAL A 12 -12.73 2.16 -16.55
N SER A 13 -12.50 2.68 -15.34
CA SER A 13 -12.72 4.09 -14.99
C SER A 13 -11.40 4.77 -14.67
N THR A 14 -11.02 5.79 -15.43
CA THR A 14 -9.81 6.56 -15.15
C THR A 14 -10.01 7.51 -13.97
N ILE A 15 -9.19 7.35 -12.94
CA ILE A 15 -9.19 8.17 -11.73
C ILE A 15 -7.87 8.91 -11.59
N CYS A 16 -7.92 10.23 -11.79
CA CYS A 16 -6.75 11.08 -11.61
C CYS A 16 -6.54 11.42 -10.11
N ILE A 17 -5.36 11.08 -9.59
CA ILE A 17 -4.99 11.26 -8.18
C ILE A 17 -3.85 12.26 -8.06
N ARG A 18 -3.97 13.21 -7.12
CA ARG A 18 -2.86 14.08 -6.73
C ARG A 18 -2.19 13.47 -5.51
N ARG A 19 -0.92 13.03 -5.64
CA ARG A 19 -0.17 12.37 -4.56
C ARG A 19 -0.20 13.13 -3.23
N LYS A 20 0.02 14.45 -3.26
CA LYS A 20 0.00 15.32 -2.06
C LYS A 20 -1.40 15.56 -1.47
N LYS A 21 -2.46 15.17 -2.18
CA LYS A 21 -3.88 15.37 -1.83
C LYS A 21 -4.65 14.09 -2.13
N LEU A 22 -4.08 12.95 -1.76
CA LEU A 22 -4.55 11.63 -2.19
C LEU A 22 -5.96 11.37 -1.68
N LEU A 23 -6.19 11.54 -0.38
CA LEU A 23 -7.49 11.36 0.26
C LEU A 23 -8.56 12.32 -0.32
N GLU A 24 -8.24 13.61 -0.48
CA GLU A 24 -9.15 14.58 -1.10
C GLU A 24 -9.53 14.16 -2.53
N SER A 25 -8.56 13.65 -3.30
CA SER A 25 -8.78 13.22 -4.69
C SER A 25 -9.65 11.96 -4.75
N ALA A 26 -9.42 11.00 -3.87
CA ALA A 26 -10.22 9.78 -3.75
C ALA A 26 -11.67 10.08 -3.35
N ILE A 27 -11.89 10.90 -2.31
CA ILE A 27 -13.23 11.32 -1.88
C ILE A 27 -13.95 12.04 -3.03
N ARG A 28 -13.25 12.93 -3.75
CA ARG A 28 -13.82 13.63 -4.91
C ARG A 28 -14.18 12.68 -6.04
N ALA A 29 -13.39 11.63 -6.29
CA ALA A 29 -13.69 10.62 -7.29
C ALA A 29 -14.98 9.86 -6.96
N LEU A 30 -15.11 9.36 -5.72
CA LEU A 30 -16.31 8.66 -5.25
C LEU A 30 -17.56 9.54 -5.22
N SER A 31 -17.39 10.87 -5.10
CA SER A 31 -18.50 11.82 -5.07
C SER A 31 -19.04 12.21 -6.46
N ARG A 32 -18.44 11.71 -7.56
CA ARG A 32 -18.92 12.01 -8.92
C ARG A 32 -20.22 11.25 -9.18
N VAL A 33 -21.19 11.92 -9.79
CA VAL A 33 -22.46 11.29 -10.21
C VAL A 33 -22.24 10.15 -11.20
N THR A 34 -21.17 10.23 -11.99
CA THR A 34 -20.77 9.21 -12.97
C THR A 34 -19.89 8.11 -12.37
N PHE A 35 -19.61 8.13 -11.06
CA PHE A 35 -18.77 7.12 -10.44
C PHE A 35 -19.49 5.77 -10.50
N CYS A 36 -18.82 4.78 -11.09
CA CYS A 36 -19.31 3.42 -11.16
C CYS A 36 -18.44 2.53 -10.29
N TRP A 37 -19.03 1.94 -9.26
CA TRP A 37 -18.32 1.09 -8.33
C TRP A 37 -17.81 -0.22 -8.97
N THR A 38 -18.49 -0.68 -10.01
CA THR A 38 -18.25 -1.99 -10.64
C THR A 38 -17.16 -1.94 -11.72
N GLU A 39 -16.77 -0.75 -12.16
CA GLU A 39 -15.68 -0.54 -13.10
C GLU A 39 -14.32 -0.64 -12.40
N SER A 40 -13.36 -1.29 -13.04
CA SER A 40 -11.99 -1.38 -12.52
C SER A 40 -11.33 0.01 -12.55
N PRO A 41 -10.75 0.51 -11.44
CA PRO A 41 -10.15 1.82 -11.43
C PRO A 41 -8.75 1.79 -12.06
N HIS A 42 -8.56 2.64 -13.08
CA HIS A 42 -7.26 2.93 -13.67
C HIS A 42 -6.71 4.20 -13.04
N ILE A 43 -5.62 4.08 -12.28
CA ILE A 43 -5.10 5.17 -11.45
C ILE A 43 -4.00 5.93 -12.20
N GLU A 44 -4.24 7.22 -12.40
CA GLU A 44 -3.26 8.14 -12.97
C GLU A 44 -2.82 9.14 -11.92
N PHE A 45 -1.54 9.10 -11.52
CA PHE A 45 -0.97 10.14 -10.68
C PHE A 45 -0.64 11.37 -11.53
N VAL A 46 -1.22 12.51 -11.18
CA VAL A 46 -1.08 13.75 -11.96
C VAL A 46 0.38 14.17 -12.04
N GLY A 47 0.92 14.25 -13.26
CA GLY A 47 2.30 14.65 -13.53
C GLY A 47 3.32 13.51 -13.48
N GLU A 48 2.87 12.26 -13.38
CA GLU A 48 3.71 11.08 -13.37
C GLU A 48 3.45 10.24 -14.63
N ASP A 49 4.50 9.97 -15.42
CA ASP A 49 4.41 9.06 -16.56
C ASP A 49 4.43 7.61 -16.02
N ALA A 50 3.27 6.98 -15.95
CA ALA A 50 3.12 5.57 -15.59
C ALA A 50 2.04 4.93 -16.45
N ASP A 51 2.42 3.88 -17.21
CA ASP A 51 1.43 2.98 -17.80
C ASP A 51 0.84 2.15 -16.65
N ASP A 52 -0.43 2.35 -16.32
CA ASP A 52 -1.07 1.60 -15.24
C ASP A 52 -1.42 0.17 -15.69
N MET A 53 -0.40 -0.68 -15.61
CA MET A 53 -0.51 -2.15 -15.68
C MET A 53 -0.70 -2.74 -14.26
N GLY A 54 -1.31 -1.98 -13.33
CA GLY A 54 -1.67 -2.40 -11.97
C GLY A 54 -0.73 -1.95 -10.85
N GLY A 55 0.47 -1.43 -11.18
CA GLY A 55 1.38 -0.85 -10.19
C GLY A 55 0.78 0.40 -9.50
N PRO A 56 0.34 1.42 -10.28
CA PRO A 56 -0.36 2.60 -9.77
C PRO A 56 -1.56 2.30 -8.90
N GLN A 57 -2.39 1.35 -9.30
CA GLN A 57 -3.54 0.93 -8.51
C GLN A 57 -3.16 0.38 -7.13
N ARG A 58 -2.17 -0.54 -7.05
CA ARG A 58 -1.70 -1.12 -5.77
C ARG A 58 -1.13 -0.06 -4.85
N GLU A 59 -0.28 0.82 -5.38
CA GLU A 59 0.32 1.90 -4.61
C GLU A 59 -0.75 2.87 -4.10
N PHE A 60 -1.72 3.22 -4.94
CA PHE A 60 -2.82 4.09 -4.56
C PHE A 60 -3.62 3.55 -3.39
N PHE A 61 -4.07 2.28 -3.45
CA PHE A 61 -4.87 1.73 -2.37
C PHE A 61 -4.08 1.57 -1.07
N ARG A 62 -2.80 1.21 -1.13
CA ARG A 62 -1.92 1.19 0.05
C ARG A 62 -1.83 2.58 0.70
N LEU A 63 -1.52 3.61 -0.10
CA LEU A 63 -1.45 4.98 0.41
C LEU A 63 -2.81 5.49 0.90
N LEU A 64 -3.90 5.09 0.24
CA LEU A 64 -5.26 5.45 0.66
C LEU A 64 -5.57 4.87 2.04
N MET A 65 -5.22 3.61 2.32
CA MET A 65 -5.45 3.01 3.63
C MET A 65 -4.68 3.72 4.74
N ILE A 66 -3.44 4.16 4.45
CA ILE A 66 -2.64 4.99 5.37
C ILE A 66 -3.35 6.32 5.66
N GLU A 67 -3.79 7.05 4.63
CA GLU A 67 -4.47 8.34 4.77
C GLU A 67 -5.84 8.21 5.46
N VAL A 68 -6.58 7.12 5.22
CA VAL A 68 -7.83 6.82 5.91
C VAL A 68 -7.59 6.62 7.41
N GLN A 69 -6.50 5.94 7.78
CA GLN A 69 -6.15 5.71 9.18
C GLN A 69 -5.62 6.98 9.87
N THR A 70 -4.80 7.78 9.18
CA THR A 70 -4.01 8.86 9.80
C THR A 70 -4.59 10.26 9.60
N THR A 71 -5.28 10.52 8.48
CA THR A 71 -5.69 11.88 8.08
C THR A 71 -7.21 12.08 8.09
N LEU A 72 -8.00 11.03 7.82
CA LEU A 72 -9.47 11.17 7.75
C LEU A 72 -10.10 11.56 9.10
N GLY A 73 -9.45 11.19 10.22
CA GLY A 73 -9.85 11.57 11.57
C GLY A 73 -11.02 10.75 12.14
N ILE A 74 -11.21 9.53 11.64
CA ILE A 74 -12.28 8.61 12.11
C ILE A 74 -11.78 7.53 13.07
N PHE A 75 -10.46 7.42 13.25
CA PHE A 75 -9.81 6.45 14.12
C PHE A 75 -8.96 7.14 15.20
N GLU A 76 -8.89 6.52 16.37
CA GLU A 76 -8.04 6.90 17.50
C GLU A 76 -7.38 5.67 18.12
N GLY A 77 -6.23 5.84 18.78
CA GLY A 77 -5.47 4.74 19.38
C GLY A 77 -4.02 4.70 18.90
N LYS A 78 -3.42 3.51 18.97
CA LYS A 78 -2.01 3.29 18.60
C LYS A 78 -1.92 2.76 17.15
N VAL A 79 -0.74 2.90 16.55
CA VAL A 79 -0.49 2.32 15.22
C VAL A 79 -0.70 0.81 15.27
N GLY A 80 -1.50 0.28 14.34
CA GLY A 80 -1.87 -1.13 14.30
C GLY A 80 -2.93 -1.57 15.31
N GLN A 81 -3.45 -0.67 16.15
CA GLN A 81 -4.54 -0.97 17.08
C GLN A 81 -5.36 0.28 17.39
N VAL A 82 -6.47 0.45 16.68
CA VAL A 82 -7.32 1.63 16.69
C VAL A 82 -8.78 1.30 16.99
N PHE A 83 -9.48 2.31 17.50
CA PHE A 83 -10.93 2.37 17.73
C PHE A 83 -11.53 3.49 16.89
N LEU A 84 -12.86 3.51 16.75
CA LEU A 84 -13.55 4.64 16.11
C LEU A 84 -13.56 5.83 17.07
N THR A 85 -13.30 7.02 16.54
CA THR A 85 -13.42 8.27 17.32
C THR A 85 -14.87 8.52 17.73
N TYR A 86 -15.06 9.14 18.89
CA TYR A 86 -16.36 9.70 19.26
C TYR A 86 -16.45 11.19 18.88
N ASP A 87 -16.56 11.48 17.58
CA ASP A 87 -16.64 12.85 17.03
C ASP A 87 -17.99 13.11 16.35
N GLN A 88 -18.81 13.97 16.97
CA GLN A 88 -20.12 14.36 16.45
C GLN A 88 -20.02 15.20 15.16
N ALA A 89 -19.01 16.07 15.05
CA ALA A 89 -18.83 16.88 13.84
C ALA A 89 -18.39 16.00 12.66
N ALA A 90 -17.54 15.00 12.92
CA ALA A 90 -17.19 13.99 11.92
C ALA A 90 -18.41 13.15 11.48
N LEU A 91 -19.28 12.80 12.43
CA LEU A 91 -20.52 12.06 12.17
C LEU A 91 -21.46 12.87 11.27
N ASP A 92 -21.69 14.16 11.58
CA ASP A 92 -22.53 15.06 10.80
C ASP A 92 -21.97 15.26 9.38
N GLN A 93 -20.64 15.33 9.23
CA GLN A 93 -19.95 15.43 7.94
C GLN A 93 -19.90 14.13 7.14
N GLN A 94 -20.52 13.05 7.66
CA GLN A 94 -20.53 11.71 7.06
C GLN A 94 -19.12 11.15 6.85
N LYS A 95 -18.16 11.48 7.73
CA LYS A 95 -16.77 11.03 7.57
C LYS A 95 -16.63 9.53 7.74
N TYR A 96 -17.36 8.92 8.67
CA TYR A 96 -17.32 7.47 8.88
C TYR A 96 -17.87 6.73 7.65
N PHE A 97 -18.96 7.25 7.05
CA PHE A 97 -19.53 6.73 5.81
C PHE A 97 -18.52 6.79 4.66
N LYS A 98 -17.86 7.95 4.49
CA LYS A 98 -16.79 8.12 3.49
C LYS A 98 -15.62 7.17 3.74
N GLY A 99 -15.23 6.96 5.00
CA GLY A 99 -14.21 5.98 5.37
C GLY A 99 -14.59 4.56 4.97
N GLY A 100 -15.83 4.16 5.28
CA GLY A 100 -16.38 2.88 4.86
C GLY A 100 -16.39 2.69 3.34
N ASN A 101 -16.81 3.72 2.60
CA ASN A 101 -16.77 3.72 1.12
C ASN A 101 -15.37 3.49 0.57
N LEU A 102 -14.35 4.19 1.10
CA LEU A 102 -12.97 4.08 0.64
C LEU A 102 -12.38 2.69 0.95
N ILE A 103 -12.70 2.12 2.10
CA ILE A 103 -12.29 0.76 2.48
C ILE A 103 -12.97 -0.28 1.58
N ALA A 104 -14.29 -0.16 1.35
CA ALA A 104 -15.00 -1.04 0.43
C ALA A 104 -14.44 -0.97 -0.98
N TRP A 105 -14.10 0.23 -1.47
CA TRP A 105 -13.48 0.40 -2.78
C TRP A 105 -12.14 -0.33 -2.87
N SER A 106 -11.31 -0.24 -1.84
CA SER A 106 -10.04 -0.95 -1.77
C SER A 106 -10.24 -2.47 -1.80
N ILE A 107 -11.05 -3.02 -0.88
CA ILE A 107 -11.31 -4.46 -0.79
C ILE A 107 -11.90 -5.00 -2.10
N ALA A 108 -12.90 -4.31 -2.65
CA ALA A 108 -13.61 -4.72 -3.87
C ALA A 108 -12.67 -4.87 -5.06
N HIS A 109 -11.60 -4.06 -5.11
CA HIS A 109 -10.62 -4.05 -6.21
C HIS A 109 -9.29 -4.70 -5.83
N GLY A 110 -9.27 -5.52 -4.76
CA GLY A 110 -8.11 -6.32 -4.37
C GLY A 110 -7.00 -5.55 -3.65
N GLY A 111 -7.28 -4.34 -3.20
CA GLY A 111 -6.39 -3.54 -2.35
C GLY A 111 -6.45 -3.94 -0.86
N PRO A 112 -5.57 -3.35 -0.03
CA PRO A 112 -5.55 -3.59 1.41
C PRO A 112 -6.80 -3.07 2.12
N CYS A 113 -7.06 -3.60 3.31
CA CYS A 113 -8.06 -3.10 4.25
C CYS A 113 -7.38 -2.29 5.37
N VAL A 114 -8.14 -1.84 6.37
CA VAL A 114 -7.65 -1.00 7.48
C VAL A 114 -6.58 -1.69 8.34
N LYS A 115 -6.63 -3.02 8.53
CA LYS A 115 -5.62 -3.81 9.26
C LYS A 115 -5.16 -3.23 10.60
N ALA A 116 -6.03 -2.51 11.28
CA ALA A 116 -5.66 -1.80 12.49
C ALA A 116 -6.77 -1.80 13.52
N LEU A 117 -7.98 -2.26 13.23
CA LEU A 117 -9.02 -2.33 14.25
C LEU A 117 -8.59 -3.25 15.38
N ASP A 118 -8.88 -2.84 16.61
CA ASP A 118 -8.77 -3.73 17.75
C ASP A 118 -9.62 -5.00 17.54
N PRO A 119 -9.09 -6.21 17.83
CA PRO A 119 -9.82 -7.46 17.63
C PRO A 119 -11.15 -7.54 18.37
N SER A 120 -11.21 -7.00 19.59
CA SER A 120 -12.44 -7.02 20.41
C SER A 120 -13.49 -6.07 19.82
N LEU A 121 -13.07 -4.89 19.36
CA LEU A 121 -13.95 -3.97 18.62
C LEU A 121 -14.50 -4.64 17.37
N TYR A 122 -13.65 -5.23 16.53
CA TYR A 122 -14.09 -5.89 15.30
C TYR A 122 -15.10 -7.00 15.58
N GLN A 123 -14.85 -7.84 16.60
CA GLN A 123 -15.79 -8.87 17.03
C GLN A 123 -17.14 -8.29 17.44
N LEU A 124 -17.16 -7.22 18.25
CA LEU A 124 -18.38 -6.52 18.65
C LEU A 124 -19.12 -5.92 17.44
N MET A 125 -18.42 -5.31 16.49
CA MET A 125 -19.01 -4.80 15.24
C MET A 125 -19.66 -5.92 14.40
N CYS A 126 -19.08 -7.12 14.44
CA CYS A 126 -19.64 -8.33 13.81
C CYS A 126 -20.75 -8.99 14.64
N GLY A 127 -21.20 -8.36 15.73
CA GLY A 127 -22.25 -8.89 16.62
C GLY A 127 -21.81 -10.08 17.47
N GLN A 128 -20.51 -10.29 17.63
CA GLN A 128 -19.95 -11.29 18.55
C GLN A 128 -19.78 -10.68 19.95
N GLU A 129 -19.70 -11.53 20.96
CA GLU A 129 -19.53 -11.12 22.37
C GLU A 129 -18.19 -11.67 22.91
N PRO A 130 -17.07 -10.96 22.70
CA PRO A 130 -15.78 -11.38 23.25
C PRO A 130 -15.71 -11.20 24.76
N SER A 131 -14.85 -11.97 25.43
CA SER A 131 -14.55 -11.76 26.85
C SER A 131 -13.68 -10.52 27.02
N LEU A 132 -14.19 -9.53 27.76
CA LEU A 132 -13.51 -8.26 28.02
C LEU A 132 -12.97 -8.15 29.44
N GLU A 133 -13.14 -9.17 30.28
CA GLU A 133 -12.66 -9.17 31.68
C GLU A 133 -11.13 -9.09 31.78
N GLN A 134 -10.43 -9.50 30.71
CA GLN A 134 -8.96 -9.48 30.60
C GLN A 134 -8.48 -8.53 29.49
N PHE A 135 -9.34 -7.59 29.07
CA PHE A 135 -9.00 -6.65 28.02
C PHE A 135 -7.77 -5.81 28.43
N ASP A 136 -6.82 -5.64 27.50
CA ASP A 136 -5.64 -4.80 27.74
C ASP A 136 -6.04 -3.33 27.71
N TRP A 137 -6.31 -2.76 28.88
CA TRP A 137 -6.78 -1.39 29.00
C TRP A 137 -5.74 -0.34 28.58
N HIS A 138 -4.45 -0.68 28.49
CA HIS A 138 -3.40 0.27 28.07
C HIS A 138 -3.53 0.70 26.60
N VAL A 139 -4.38 0.02 25.83
CA VAL A 139 -4.66 0.34 24.42
C VAL A 139 -5.77 1.38 24.27
N LEU A 140 -6.53 1.67 25.33
CA LEU A 140 -7.59 2.68 25.30
C LEU A 140 -6.98 4.06 24.97
N PRO A 141 -7.58 4.86 24.06
CA PRO A 141 -6.96 6.11 23.62
C PRO A 141 -6.84 7.20 24.71
N ASP A 142 -7.79 7.25 25.65
CA ASP A 142 -7.92 8.32 26.64
C ASP A 142 -7.18 7.99 27.95
N PRO A 143 -6.13 8.75 28.34
CA PRO A 143 -5.38 8.52 29.58
C PRO A 143 -6.22 8.66 30.86
N ASP A 144 -7.25 9.51 30.87
CA ASP A 144 -8.14 9.63 32.04
C ASP A 144 -8.97 8.36 32.22
N VAL A 145 -9.47 7.81 31.10
CA VAL A 145 -10.19 6.53 31.10
C VAL A 145 -9.26 5.41 31.56
N GLN A 146 -8.02 5.36 31.04
CA GLN A 146 -7.00 4.40 31.48
C GLN A 146 -6.80 4.43 33.00
N ASN A 147 -6.58 5.61 33.59
CA ASN A 147 -6.41 5.77 35.03
C ASN A 147 -7.63 5.29 35.82
N LYS A 148 -8.85 5.57 35.33
CA LYS A 148 -10.09 5.15 35.99
C LYS A 148 -10.31 3.64 35.93
N VAL A 149 -10.07 3.01 34.78
CA VAL A 149 -10.22 1.55 34.64
C VAL A 149 -9.13 0.79 35.38
N GLU A 150 -7.91 1.34 35.47
CA GLU A 150 -6.85 0.80 36.31
C GLU A 150 -7.30 0.75 37.79
N ARG A 151 -7.89 1.83 38.30
CA ARG A 151 -8.43 1.86 39.67
C ARG A 151 -9.53 0.83 39.91
N ILE A 152 -10.38 0.56 38.91
CA ILE A 152 -11.39 -0.51 39.00
C ILE A 152 -10.70 -1.87 39.12
N LEU A 153 -9.70 -2.16 38.28
CA LEU A 153 -8.98 -3.44 38.30
C LEU A 153 -8.15 -3.66 39.57
N GLN A 154 -7.65 -2.59 40.19
CA GLN A 154 -6.89 -2.66 41.44
C GLN A 154 -7.77 -2.92 42.67
N CYS A 155 -9.10 -2.83 42.54
CA CYS A 155 -10.05 -3.07 43.62
C CYS A 155 -10.06 -4.56 44.05
N LYS A 156 -9.57 -4.85 45.26
CA LYS A 156 -9.47 -6.22 45.80
C LYS A 156 -10.27 -6.45 47.08
N THR A 157 -10.67 -5.38 47.76
CA THR A 157 -11.37 -5.44 49.04
C THR A 157 -12.68 -4.64 49.01
N ALA A 158 -13.57 -4.91 49.98
CA ALA A 158 -14.80 -4.13 50.13
C ALA A 158 -14.52 -2.64 50.45
N GLY A 159 -13.39 -2.35 51.11
CA GLY A 159 -12.93 -0.97 51.36
C GLY A 159 -12.56 -0.25 50.07
N ASP A 160 -11.76 -0.90 49.20
CA ASP A 160 -11.39 -0.37 47.88
C ASP A 160 -12.64 -0.10 47.04
N LEU A 161 -13.58 -1.06 47.04
CA LEU A 161 -14.82 -0.92 46.28
C LEU A 161 -15.67 0.24 46.80
N THR A 162 -15.69 0.48 48.11
CA THR A 162 -16.39 1.64 48.69
C THR A 162 -15.78 2.95 48.20
N ALA A 163 -14.45 3.03 48.12
CA ALA A 163 -13.76 4.18 47.56
C ALA A 163 -14.03 4.35 46.06
N VAL A 164 -14.03 3.26 45.28
CA VAL A 164 -14.41 3.29 43.85
C VAL A 164 -15.85 3.76 43.66
N LYS A 165 -16.80 3.30 44.49
CA LYS A 165 -18.20 3.77 44.45
C LYS A 165 -18.31 5.27 44.73
N GLN A 166 -17.53 5.79 45.68
CA GLN A 166 -17.53 7.20 46.03
C GLN A 166 -16.91 8.08 44.94
N ASP A 167 -15.79 7.65 44.36
CA ASP A 167 -15.01 8.48 43.44
C ASP A 167 -15.41 8.31 41.97
N LEU A 168 -15.82 7.10 41.57
CA LEU A 168 -16.08 6.71 40.18
C LEU A 168 -17.50 6.17 39.96
N GLY A 169 -18.32 6.05 41.00
CA GLY A 169 -19.65 5.41 40.91
C GLY A 169 -20.55 6.03 39.86
N ASP A 170 -20.67 7.36 39.85
CA ASP A 170 -21.49 8.08 38.86
C ASP A 170 -20.97 7.86 37.44
N TRP A 171 -19.66 7.96 37.23
CA TRP A 171 -19.02 7.72 35.93
C TRP A 171 -19.22 6.28 35.43
N ILE A 172 -19.11 5.29 36.32
CA ILE A 172 -19.39 3.87 36.00
C ILE A 172 -20.88 3.68 35.67
N ALA A 173 -21.78 4.34 36.40
CA ALA A 173 -23.21 4.29 36.14
C ALA A 173 -23.57 4.90 34.78
N GLU A 174 -22.94 6.02 34.40
CA GLU A 174 -23.08 6.67 33.08
C GLU A 174 -22.58 5.78 31.93
N CYS A 175 -21.62 4.89 32.19
CA CYS A 175 -21.20 3.86 31.23
C CYS A 175 -22.26 2.76 31.02
N GLY A 176 -23.39 2.81 31.72
CA GLY A 176 -24.48 1.83 31.64
C GLY A 176 -24.43 0.77 32.74
N VAL A 177 -23.73 1.03 33.85
CA VAL A 177 -23.56 0.07 34.97
C VAL A 177 -24.16 0.65 36.27
N PRO A 178 -25.47 0.93 36.34
CA PRO A 178 -26.09 1.51 37.54
C PRO A 178 -26.01 0.59 38.78
N GLY A 179 -25.79 -0.72 38.56
CA GLY A 179 -25.60 -1.70 39.63
C GLY A 179 -24.31 -1.53 40.44
N ILE A 180 -23.41 -0.61 40.07
CA ILE A 180 -22.16 -0.33 40.80
C ILE A 180 -22.39 -0.03 42.28
N PHE A 181 -23.45 0.69 42.63
CA PHE A 181 -23.69 1.07 44.04
C PHE A 181 -24.10 -0.12 44.91
N SER A 182 -24.73 -1.14 44.33
CA SER A 182 -25.07 -2.40 44.99
C SER A 182 -24.03 -3.51 44.80
N ALA A 183 -23.00 -3.28 43.99
CA ALA A 183 -22.01 -4.30 43.63
C ALA A 183 -21.16 -4.75 44.81
N THR A 184 -20.67 -5.98 44.69
CA THR A 184 -19.66 -6.60 45.55
C THR A 184 -18.32 -6.70 44.81
N VAL A 185 -17.25 -7.12 45.51
CA VAL A 185 -15.92 -7.28 44.90
C VAL A 185 -15.94 -8.33 43.78
N GLU A 186 -16.82 -9.33 43.87
CA GLU A 186 -16.97 -10.38 42.85
C GLU A 186 -17.51 -9.85 41.51
N ASP A 187 -18.20 -8.70 41.53
CA ASP A 187 -18.75 -8.06 40.32
C ASP A 187 -17.72 -7.21 39.57
N VAL A 188 -16.56 -6.92 40.16
CA VAL A 188 -15.55 -6.00 39.61
C VAL A 188 -15.07 -6.39 38.20
N PRO A 189 -14.73 -7.65 37.88
CA PRO A 189 -14.32 -8.03 36.52
C PRO A 189 -15.40 -7.73 35.47
N LYS A 190 -16.66 -7.95 35.84
CA LYS A 190 -17.82 -7.70 34.97
C LYS A 190 -18.10 -6.21 34.80
N ILE A 191 -17.97 -5.42 35.87
CA ILE A 191 -18.04 -3.95 35.80
C ILE A 191 -16.97 -3.40 34.87
N PHE A 192 -15.72 -3.87 35.01
CA PHE A 192 -14.62 -3.52 34.13
C PHE A 192 -14.96 -3.84 32.67
N ALA A 193 -15.39 -5.08 32.38
CA ALA A 193 -15.78 -5.49 31.03
C ALA A 193 -16.89 -4.60 30.43
N TYR A 194 -17.88 -4.18 31.22
CA TYR A 194 -18.94 -3.29 30.77
C TYR A 194 -18.46 -1.86 30.49
N VAL A 195 -17.60 -1.31 31.34
CA VAL A 195 -16.97 0.00 31.09
C VAL A 195 -16.13 -0.05 29.81
N VAL A 196 -15.31 -1.09 29.63
CA VAL A 196 -14.54 -1.30 28.39
C VAL A 196 -15.47 -1.37 27.18
N LYS A 197 -16.51 -2.20 27.22
CA LYS A 197 -17.50 -2.34 26.13
C LYS A 197 -18.17 -1.00 25.79
N HIS A 198 -18.45 -0.18 26.81
CA HIS A 198 -19.00 1.16 26.62
C HIS A 198 -18.07 2.01 25.77
N TYR A 199 -16.80 2.11 26.15
CA TYR A 199 -15.83 3.00 25.49
C TYR A 199 -15.44 2.55 24.09
N ILE A 200 -15.24 1.25 23.87
CA ILE A 200 -14.77 0.75 22.58
C ILE A 200 -15.89 0.61 21.56
N PHE A 201 -17.14 0.37 22.00
CA PHE A 201 -18.24 -0.01 21.09
C PHE A 201 -19.55 0.76 21.30
N LEU A 202 -20.12 0.77 22.50
CA LEU A 202 -21.49 1.32 22.68
C LEU A 202 -21.53 2.84 22.48
N ARG A 203 -20.54 3.56 23.00
CA ARG A 203 -20.40 5.02 22.86
C ARG A 203 -20.32 5.44 21.40
N THR A 204 -19.68 4.63 20.56
CA THR A 204 -19.40 4.92 19.16
C THR A 204 -20.37 4.21 18.20
N ALA A 205 -21.47 3.63 18.70
CA ALA A 205 -22.39 2.83 17.91
C ALA A 205 -22.94 3.54 16.65
N LYS A 206 -23.24 4.85 16.73
CA LYS A 206 -23.68 5.62 15.55
C LYS A 206 -22.56 5.79 14.50
N MET A 207 -21.33 6.00 14.95
CA MET A 207 -20.15 6.12 14.09
C MET A 207 -19.84 4.78 13.41
N ILE A 208 -19.92 3.68 14.17
CA ILE A 208 -19.80 2.32 13.68
C ILE A 208 -20.88 2.03 12.62
N ASN A 209 -22.16 2.32 12.91
CA ASN A 209 -23.23 2.09 11.94
C ASN A 209 -23.01 2.88 10.65
N GLN A 210 -22.66 4.16 10.76
CA GLN A 210 -22.36 4.99 9.59
C GLN A 210 -21.15 4.44 8.80
N PHE A 211 -20.12 3.95 9.49
CA PHE A 211 -18.96 3.32 8.88
C PHE A 211 -19.33 2.04 8.11
N THR A 212 -20.08 1.14 8.73
CA THR A 212 -20.51 -0.12 8.13
C THR A 212 -21.50 0.10 6.99
N ASP A 213 -22.37 1.10 7.10
CA ASP A 213 -23.26 1.53 6.00
C ASP A 213 -22.47 2.00 4.78
N GLY A 214 -21.37 2.72 5.02
CA GLY A 214 -20.42 3.09 3.97
C GLY A 214 -19.81 1.86 3.29
N ILE A 215 -19.35 0.88 4.06
CA ILE A 215 -18.80 -0.36 3.49
C ILE A 215 -19.88 -1.10 2.67
N ASN A 216 -21.12 -1.12 3.16
CA ASN A 216 -22.26 -1.77 2.51
C ASN A 216 -22.74 -1.10 1.22
N THR A 217 -22.24 0.09 0.86
CA THR A 217 -22.54 0.71 -0.42
C THR A 217 -22.11 -0.15 -1.61
N PHE A 218 -21.05 -0.95 -1.43
CA PHE A 218 -20.61 -1.92 -2.41
C PHE A 218 -21.15 -3.32 -2.08
N GLY A 219 -22.23 -3.73 -2.75
CA GLY A 219 -22.68 -5.13 -2.74
C GLY A 219 -22.98 -5.73 -1.37
N LYS A 220 -23.36 -4.91 -0.36
CA LYS A 220 -23.56 -5.37 1.02
C LYS A 220 -22.32 -6.07 1.62
N LEU A 221 -21.13 -5.58 1.28
CA LEU A 221 -19.86 -6.17 1.69
C LEU A 221 -19.74 -6.35 3.21
N TRP A 222 -20.20 -5.41 4.03
CA TRP A 222 -20.12 -5.55 5.49
C TRP A 222 -21.02 -6.67 6.01
N ASP A 223 -22.19 -6.89 5.40
CA ASP A 223 -23.08 -7.99 5.78
C ASP A 223 -22.37 -9.34 5.57
N ILE A 224 -21.65 -9.47 4.44
CA ILE A 224 -20.80 -10.65 4.15
C ILE A 224 -19.64 -10.79 5.15
N VAL A 225 -18.98 -9.67 5.48
CA VAL A 225 -17.91 -9.63 6.50
C VAL A 225 -18.44 -10.14 7.83
N LYS A 226 -19.62 -9.67 8.25
CA LYS A 226 -20.26 -10.06 9.50
C LYS A 226 -20.62 -11.54 9.54
N GLU A 227 -21.17 -12.08 8.46
CA GLU A 227 -21.49 -13.51 8.33
C GLU A 227 -20.23 -14.39 8.36
N ASN A 228 -19.10 -13.88 7.86
CA ASN A 228 -17.85 -14.62 7.72
C ASN A 228 -16.72 -14.03 8.59
N TRP A 229 -17.06 -13.54 9.78
CA TRP A 229 -16.19 -12.64 10.56
C TRP A 229 -14.78 -13.20 10.82
N ILE A 230 -14.64 -14.52 11.02
CA ILE A 230 -13.34 -15.18 11.26
C ILE A 230 -12.42 -15.04 10.05
N ALA A 231 -12.95 -15.24 8.84
CA ALA A 231 -12.17 -15.17 7.60
C ALA A 231 -11.71 -13.74 7.29
N PHE A 232 -12.50 -12.73 7.68
CA PHE A 232 -12.19 -11.32 7.49
C PHE A 232 -11.40 -10.69 8.65
N LEU A 233 -11.29 -11.37 9.79
CA LEU A 233 -10.55 -10.90 10.97
C LEU A 233 -9.14 -10.41 10.61
N PRO A 234 -8.32 -11.14 9.82
CA PRO A 234 -6.96 -10.71 9.49
C PRO A 234 -6.88 -9.56 8.47
N LEU A 235 -8.00 -9.16 7.87
CA LEU A 235 -8.08 -8.00 6.96
C LEU A 235 -8.41 -6.73 7.72
N PHE A 236 -9.25 -6.81 8.75
CA PHE A 236 -9.66 -5.63 9.54
C PHE A 236 -8.74 -5.35 10.73
N THR A 237 -8.05 -6.37 11.26
CA THR A 237 -7.22 -6.27 12.46
C THR A 237 -5.75 -6.54 12.16
N ASN A 238 -4.85 -6.04 13.01
CA ASN A 238 -3.41 -6.22 12.86
C ASN A 238 -2.92 -7.58 13.41
N MET A 239 -3.60 -8.66 13.05
CA MET A 239 -3.28 -10.03 13.51
C MET A 239 -2.26 -10.73 12.61
N GLN A 240 -1.74 -10.05 11.58
CA GLN A 240 -0.76 -10.63 10.66
C GLN A 240 0.62 -10.60 11.29
N GLU A 241 1.31 -11.73 11.25
CA GLU A 241 2.72 -11.78 11.61
C GLU A 241 3.56 -11.03 10.55
N PRO A 242 4.68 -10.40 10.94
CA PRO A 242 5.65 -9.87 9.99
C PRO A 242 6.08 -10.95 8.98
N LEU A 243 6.40 -10.54 7.75
CA LEU A 243 6.85 -11.48 6.72
C LEU A 243 8.12 -12.20 7.20
N SER A 244 8.08 -13.53 7.28
CA SER A 244 9.31 -14.33 7.46
C SER A 244 10.10 -14.39 6.17
N LYS A 245 11.41 -14.68 6.24
CA LYS A 245 12.23 -14.90 5.04
C LYS A 245 11.67 -16.01 4.17
N ALA A 246 11.18 -17.09 4.78
CA ALA A 246 10.62 -18.23 4.05
C ALA A 246 9.37 -17.82 3.27
N ALA A 247 8.44 -17.10 3.91
CA ALA A 247 7.24 -16.58 3.25
C ALA A 247 7.61 -15.58 2.15
N PHE A 248 8.52 -14.64 2.44
CA PHE A 248 9.00 -13.65 1.48
C PHE A 248 9.63 -14.28 0.24
N LYS A 249 10.49 -15.30 0.41
CA LYS A 249 11.11 -16.03 -0.70
C LYS A 249 10.09 -16.74 -1.58
N ALA A 250 9.04 -17.29 -0.99
CA ALA A 250 8.00 -18.01 -1.73
C ALA A 250 7.24 -17.11 -2.72
N ILE A 251 7.21 -15.79 -2.47
CA ILE A 251 6.60 -14.79 -3.34
C ILE A 251 7.28 -14.76 -4.72
N PHE A 252 8.60 -14.88 -4.77
CA PHE A 252 9.38 -14.63 -5.98
C PHE A 252 9.70 -15.90 -6.78
N SER A 253 9.82 -15.74 -8.10
CA SER A 253 10.52 -16.68 -9.00
C SER A 253 11.78 -16.03 -9.56
N PHE A 254 12.76 -16.84 -9.97
CA PHE A 254 14.04 -16.36 -10.48
C PHE A 254 14.19 -16.66 -11.97
N ASN A 255 14.47 -15.62 -12.76
CA ASN A 255 14.66 -15.71 -14.21
C ASN A 255 16.14 -15.84 -14.54
N TYR A 256 16.68 -17.03 -14.38
CA TYR A 256 18.10 -17.25 -14.62
C TYR A 256 18.46 -17.48 -16.08
N SER A 257 19.71 -17.14 -16.42
CA SER A 257 20.38 -17.54 -17.65
C SER A 257 20.57 -19.06 -17.73
N SER A 258 20.88 -19.55 -18.94
CA SER A 258 21.13 -20.97 -19.20
C SER A 258 22.25 -21.53 -18.31
N ARG A 259 22.03 -22.72 -17.75
CA ARG A 259 23.03 -23.44 -16.95
C ARG A 259 24.35 -23.60 -17.71
N GLY A 260 25.47 -23.39 -17.01
CA GLY A 260 26.82 -23.48 -17.58
C GLY A 260 27.30 -22.23 -18.33
N SER A 261 26.53 -21.14 -18.34
CA SER A 261 26.99 -19.85 -18.88
C SER A 261 27.69 -19.01 -17.81
N ASN A 262 28.64 -18.17 -18.21
CA ASN A 262 29.29 -17.21 -17.29
C ASN A 262 28.27 -16.27 -16.63
N ARG A 263 27.16 -15.97 -17.33
CA ARG A 263 26.05 -15.18 -16.76
C ARG A 263 25.38 -15.91 -15.61
N ARG A 264 25.15 -17.21 -15.74
CA ARG A 264 24.52 -18.02 -14.70
C ARG A 264 25.38 -18.08 -13.43
N GLU A 265 26.69 -18.22 -13.58
CA GLU A 265 27.64 -18.19 -12.45
C GLU A 265 27.57 -16.85 -11.70
N ALA A 266 27.64 -15.73 -12.43
CA ALA A 266 27.53 -14.40 -11.84
C ALA A 266 26.16 -14.12 -11.20
N GLU A 267 25.08 -14.68 -11.74
CA GLU A 267 23.73 -14.64 -11.13
C GLU A 267 23.71 -15.41 -9.80
N GLU A 268 24.35 -16.59 -9.73
CA GLU A 268 24.42 -17.40 -8.52
C GLU A 268 25.21 -16.72 -7.40
N ASP A 269 26.33 -16.05 -7.72
CA ASP A 269 27.07 -15.22 -6.76
C ASP A 269 26.18 -14.14 -6.14
N THR A 270 25.42 -13.44 -7.00
CA THR A 270 24.52 -12.37 -6.55
C THR A 270 23.38 -12.93 -5.70
N ILE A 271 22.83 -14.10 -6.07
CA ILE A 271 21.77 -14.73 -5.31
C ILE A 271 22.27 -15.23 -3.95
N TYR A 272 23.52 -15.67 -3.84
CA TYR A 272 24.12 -15.95 -2.54
C TYR A 272 24.14 -14.70 -1.65
N CYS A 273 24.62 -13.56 -2.17
CA CYS A 273 24.57 -12.29 -1.45
C CYS A 273 23.14 -11.86 -1.12
N TRP A 274 22.18 -12.05 -2.02
CA TRP A 274 20.76 -11.79 -1.79
C TRP A 274 20.24 -12.60 -0.61
N GLU A 275 20.54 -13.89 -0.54
CA GLU A 275 20.16 -14.75 0.59
C GLU A 275 20.77 -14.28 1.91
N MET A 276 22.00 -13.76 1.90
CA MET A 276 22.64 -13.16 3.07
C MET A 276 21.94 -11.87 3.50
N VAL A 277 21.58 -10.99 2.56
CA VAL A 277 20.77 -9.79 2.85
C VAL A 277 19.42 -10.18 3.47
N LEU A 278 18.74 -11.21 2.94
CA LEU A 278 17.48 -11.67 3.55
C LEU A 278 17.69 -12.25 4.96
N ASN A 279 18.82 -12.90 5.24
CA ASN A 279 19.16 -13.31 6.62
C ASN A 279 19.36 -12.08 7.51
N MET A 280 20.05 -11.04 7.04
CA MET A 280 20.24 -9.81 7.82
C MET A 280 18.92 -9.18 8.25
N ILE A 281 17.92 -9.18 7.36
CA ILE A 281 16.57 -8.67 7.65
C ILE A 281 15.89 -9.54 8.71
N GLU A 282 15.91 -10.87 8.55
CA GLU A 282 15.27 -11.79 9.49
C GLU A 282 15.93 -11.79 10.88
N ASP A 283 17.26 -11.70 10.92
CA ASP A 283 18.07 -11.59 12.13
C ASP A 283 18.02 -10.17 12.75
N LYS A 284 17.34 -9.22 12.09
CA LYS A 284 17.18 -7.83 12.52
C LYS A 284 18.50 -7.09 12.74
N VAL A 285 19.51 -7.39 11.93
CA VAL A 285 20.84 -6.74 11.94
C VAL A 285 20.98 -5.64 10.89
N THR A 286 19.89 -5.30 10.21
CA THR A 286 19.75 -4.15 9.30
C THR A 286 18.44 -3.41 9.57
N GLU A 287 18.36 -2.15 9.15
CA GLU A 287 17.13 -1.36 9.14
C GLU A 287 16.19 -1.70 7.98
N LEU A 288 16.66 -2.44 6.98
CA LEU A 288 15.85 -2.85 5.82
C LEU A 288 14.79 -3.88 6.24
N GLN A 289 13.56 -3.72 5.76
CA GLN A 289 12.46 -4.65 6.05
C GLN A 289 11.96 -5.37 4.80
N PHE A 290 11.36 -6.56 4.95
CA PHE A 290 10.81 -7.32 3.82
C PHE A 290 9.68 -6.55 3.14
N GLU A 291 8.86 -5.85 3.93
CA GLU A 291 7.76 -5.00 3.49
C GLU A 291 8.26 -3.86 2.59
N GLU A 292 9.42 -3.27 2.90
CA GLU A 292 10.01 -2.20 2.09
C GLU A 292 10.46 -2.70 0.72
N ILE A 293 11.03 -3.90 0.66
CA ILE A 293 11.36 -4.54 -0.61
C ILE A 293 10.08 -4.90 -1.38
N LEU A 294 9.05 -5.40 -0.69
CA LEU A 294 7.79 -5.75 -1.32
C LEU A 294 7.10 -4.52 -1.93
N ILE A 295 7.11 -3.38 -1.22
CA ILE A 295 6.62 -2.10 -1.75
C ILE A 295 7.44 -1.70 -2.98
N PHE A 296 8.76 -1.78 -2.89
CA PHE A 296 9.65 -1.42 -4.00
C PHE A 296 9.35 -2.23 -5.27
N VAL A 297 9.05 -3.53 -5.11
CA VAL A 297 8.82 -4.43 -6.25
C VAL A 297 7.38 -4.45 -6.72
N THR A 298 6.39 -4.25 -5.86
CA THR A 298 4.98 -4.49 -6.19
C THR A 298 4.09 -3.26 -6.05
N GLY A 299 4.52 -2.25 -5.31
CA GLY A 299 3.71 -1.11 -4.87
C GLY A 299 2.87 -1.38 -3.61
N GLY A 300 2.75 -2.64 -3.19
CA GLY A 300 2.08 -3.09 -1.96
C GLY A 300 3.09 -3.53 -0.89
N ASP A 301 2.75 -3.35 0.38
CA ASP A 301 3.51 -3.82 1.55
C ASP A 301 3.16 -5.25 1.98
N GLU A 302 2.24 -5.89 1.26
CA GLU A 302 1.75 -7.21 1.57
C GLU A 302 1.33 -7.98 0.32
N VAL A 303 1.14 -9.29 0.49
CA VAL A 303 0.47 -10.10 -0.50
C VAL A 303 -1.03 -9.79 -0.44
N PRO A 304 -1.66 -9.37 -1.55
CA PRO A 304 -3.10 -9.12 -1.57
C PRO A 304 -3.89 -10.36 -1.13
N ALA A 305 -5.06 -10.18 -0.52
CA ALA A 305 -5.92 -11.28 -0.10
C ALA A 305 -6.32 -12.23 -1.25
N LEU A 306 -6.38 -11.69 -2.48
CA LEU A 306 -6.68 -12.43 -3.71
C LEU A 306 -5.42 -12.94 -4.42
N GLY A 307 -4.24 -12.74 -3.83
CA GLY A 307 -2.94 -12.99 -4.44
C GLY A 307 -2.55 -11.94 -5.47
N PHE A 308 -1.34 -12.09 -6.00
CA PHE A 308 -0.87 -11.27 -7.12
C PHE A 308 -1.44 -11.79 -8.46
N PRO A 309 -1.70 -10.91 -9.45
CA PRO A 309 -2.21 -11.31 -10.76
C PRO A 309 -1.22 -12.19 -11.54
N SER A 310 0.07 -12.04 -11.27
CA SER A 310 1.16 -12.89 -11.76
C SER A 310 2.19 -13.05 -10.66
N LYS A 311 2.99 -14.11 -10.71
CA LYS A 311 4.04 -14.34 -9.70
C LYS A 311 5.14 -13.26 -9.84
N PRO A 312 5.47 -12.49 -8.79
CA PRO A 312 6.59 -11.58 -8.81
C PRO A 312 7.90 -12.30 -9.15
N SER A 313 8.83 -11.61 -9.79
CA SER A 313 10.06 -12.22 -10.28
C SER A 313 11.31 -11.41 -9.96
N ILE A 314 12.45 -12.10 -9.94
CA ILE A 314 13.79 -11.52 -9.86
C ILE A 314 14.50 -11.84 -11.17
N ASP A 315 14.99 -10.80 -11.82
CA ASP A 315 15.78 -10.85 -13.05
C ASP A 315 17.10 -10.11 -12.84
N PHE A 316 18.00 -10.18 -13.82
CA PHE A 316 19.38 -9.75 -13.66
C PHE A 316 19.85 -8.86 -14.80
N TYR A 317 20.66 -7.85 -14.47
CA TYR A 317 21.28 -6.96 -15.44
C TYR A 317 22.81 -6.97 -15.33
N GLU A 318 23.47 -6.65 -16.44
CA GLU A 318 24.93 -6.52 -16.49
C GLU A 318 25.36 -5.17 -15.91
N GLN A 319 26.43 -5.15 -15.11
CA GLN A 319 27.10 -3.91 -14.72
C GLN A 319 28.20 -3.58 -15.73
N GLU A 320 28.18 -2.36 -16.26
CA GLU A 320 29.28 -1.87 -17.08
C GLU A 320 30.52 -1.60 -16.21
N ALA A 321 31.71 -1.86 -16.74
CA ALA A 321 32.95 -1.65 -16.02
C ALA A 321 33.07 -0.20 -15.51
N GLY A 322 33.31 -0.05 -14.20
CA GLY A 322 33.43 1.27 -13.54
C GLY A 322 32.09 1.95 -13.22
N GLN A 323 30.95 1.34 -13.53
CA GLN A 323 29.63 1.82 -13.10
C GLN A 323 29.10 0.99 -11.92
N ARG A 324 28.41 1.68 -11.00
CA ARG A 324 27.63 1.05 -9.93
C ARG A 324 26.17 1.39 -10.13
N ARG A 325 25.50 0.65 -11.03
CA ARG A 325 24.06 0.84 -11.24
C ARG A 325 23.32 0.19 -10.07
N LEU A 326 22.36 0.89 -9.48
CA LEU A 326 21.58 0.36 -8.36
C LEU A 326 20.52 -0.65 -8.85
N PRO A 327 20.12 -1.62 -8.01
CA PRO A 327 18.91 -2.41 -8.21
C PRO A 327 17.72 -1.50 -8.50
N PHE A 328 16.83 -1.96 -9.37
CA PHE A 328 15.63 -1.23 -9.73
C PHE A 328 14.48 -2.21 -9.87
N ALA A 329 13.26 -1.72 -9.79
CA ALA A 329 12.06 -2.53 -9.92
C ALA A 329 11.11 -1.96 -10.97
N SER A 330 10.31 -2.84 -11.55
CA SER A 330 9.11 -2.46 -12.30
C SER A 330 7.91 -2.97 -11.53
N THR A 331 7.19 -2.06 -10.86
CA THR A 331 6.01 -2.40 -10.05
C THR A 331 4.88 -2.97 -10.87
N CYS A 332 4.77 -2.58 -12.14
CA CYS A 332 3.76 -3.02 -13.10
C CYS A 332 3.85 -4.53 -13.37
N ILE A 333 5.03 -5.02 -13.74
CA ILE A 333 5.28 -6.45 -14.00
C ILE A 333 5.78 -7.20 -12.75
N MET A 334 5.90 -6.51 -11.62
CA MET A 334 6.39 -7.03 -10.34
C MET A 334 7.75 -7.74 -10.48
N CYS A 335 8.71 -7.05 -11.10
CA CYS A 335 10.04 -7.58 -11.35
C CYS A 335 11.11 -6.74 -10.65
N LEU A 336 11.94 -7.39 -9.82
CA LEU A 336 13.14 -6.83 -9.23
C LEU A 336 14.34 -7.19 -10.10
N TYR A 337 15.16 -6.19 -10.43
CA TYR A 337 16.38 -6.38 -11.20
C TYR A 337 17.60 -6.25 -10.30
N LEU A 338 18.39 -7.33 -10.21
CA LEU A 338 19.63 -7.38 -9.45
C LEU A 338 20.87 -7.34 -10.37
N PRO A 339 21.98 -6.71 -9.95
CA PRO A 339 23.22 -6.72 -10.71
C PRO A 339 23.83 -8.12 -10.75
N ARG A 340 24.35 -8.59 -11.89
CA ARG A 340 25.15 -9.83 -11.95
C ARG A 340 26.52 -9.64 -11.31
N GLY A 341 27.04 -10.71 -10.71
CA GLY A 341 28.43 -10.83 -10.24
C GLY A 341 28.75 -10.05 -8.97
N VAL A 342 27.76 -9.75 -8.13
CA VAL A 342 28.05 -9.20 -6.79
C VAL A 342 28.43 -10.33 -5.86
N THR A 343 29.64 -10.29 -5.32
CA THR A 343 30.22 -11.35 -4.48
C THR A 343 30.33 -10.96 -3.00
N GLU A 344 29.95 -9.74 -2.64
CA GLU A 344 29.96 -9.23 -1.25
C GLU A 344 28.56 -8.78 -0.84
N GLU A 345 28.03 -9.38 0.22
CA GLU A 345 26.67 -9.12 0.72
C GLU A 345 26.49 -7.69 1.21
N GLY A 346 27.51 -7.08 1.81
CA GLY A 346 27.49 -5.67 2.22
C GLY A 346 27.33 -4.72 1.05
N ILE A 347 27.93 -5.04 -0.11
CA ILE A 347 27.78 -4.24 -1.32
C ILE A 347 26.35 -4.32 -1.85
N LEU A 348 25.78 -5.53 -1.93
CA LEU A 348 24.41 -5.73 -2.39
C LEU A 348 23.40 -5.08 -1.44
N HIS A 349 23.60 -5.24 -0.13
CA HIS A 349 22.83 -4.59 0.92
C HIS A 349 22.77 -3.08 0.71
N ASP A 350 23.94 -2.43 0.61
CA ASP A 350 24.02 -0.97 0.46
C ASP A 350 23.37 -0.50 -0.85
N MET A 351 23.50 -1.29 -1.92
CA MET A 351 22.86 -0.99 -3.19
C MET A 351 21.34 -1.06 -3.10
N LEU A 352 20.79 -2.09 -2.46
CA LEU A 352 19.34 -2.23 -2.21
C LEU A 352 18.83 -1.12 -1.30
N PHE A 353 19.52 -0.86 -0.20
CA PHE A 353 19.16 0.19 0.75
C PHE A 353 19.09 1.57 0.06
N GLN A 354 20.10 1.91 -0.75
CA GLN A 354 20.11 3.15 -1.53
C GLN A 354 19.00 3.19 -2.59
N ALA A 355 18.74 2.09 -3.29
CA ALA A 355 17.69 2.02 -4.30
C ALA A 355 16.29 2.26 -3.70
N ILE A 356 16.01 1.60 -2.58
CA ILE A 356 14.71 1.65 -1.89
C ILE A 356 14.50 3.03 -1.29
N ARG A 357 15.46 3.54 -0.51
CA ARG A 357 15.38 4.88 0.12
C ARG A 357 15.40 6.03 -0.89
N GLY A 358 16.07 5.82 -2.04
CA GLY A 358 16.15 6.80 -3.14
C GLY A 358 14.96 6.78 -4.10
N SER A 359 13.98 5.91 -3.89
CA SER A 359 12.76 5.85 -4.70
C SER A 359 11.64 6.69 -4.09
N LEU A 360 11.05 7.61 -4.86
CA LEU A 360 9.86 8.38 -4.48
C LEU A 360 8.70 7.92 -5.36
N GLY A 361 7.89 6.98 -4.86
CA GLY A 361 6.83 6.35 -5.63
C GLY A 361 7.35 5.41 -6.74
N PHE A 362 6.55 4.41 -7.12
CA PHE A 362 6.78 3.50 -8.24
C PHE A 362 8.11 2.73 -8.32
N GLY A 363 8.90 2.64 -7.24
CA GLY A 363 10.24 2.06 -7.32
C GLY A 363 11.16 2.77 -8.33
N LYS A 364 10.75 3.94 -8.85
CA LYS A 364 11.53 4.74 -9.77
C LYS A 364 12.46 5.60 -8.92
N CYS A 365 13.75 5.24 -8.85
CA CYS A 365 14.77 6.20 -8.46
C CYS A 365 14.60 7.44 -9.36
N HIS A 366 14.43 8.62 -8.76
CA HIS A 366 14.32 9.89 -9.50
C HIS A 366 15.55 10.12 -10.41
N PHE A 367 16.67 9.43 -10.14
CA PHE A 367 17.85 9.37 -10.99
C PHE A 367 17.60 8.82 -12.41
N LEU A 368 16.63 7.94 -12.63
CA LEU A 368 16.33 7.44 -13.98
C LEU A 368 15.59 8.48 -14.84
N SER A 369 14.81 9.40 -14.27
CA SER A 369 14.23 10.51 -15.04
C SER A 369 15.31 11.47 -15.55
N VAL A 370 16.33 11.73 -14.72
CA VAL A 370 17.48 12.56 -15.11
C VAL A 370 18.40 11.83 -16.07
N ILE A 371 18.67 10.53 -15.86
CA ILE A 371 19.53 9.75 -16.76
C ILE A 371 18.85 9.44 -18.08
N VAL A 372 17.53 9.17 -18.13
CA VAL A 372 16.82 9.05 -19.40
C VAL A 372 16.85 10.40 -20.13
N ARG A 373 16.67 11.54 -19.46
CA ARG A 373 16.90 12.86 -20.09
C ARG A 373 18.33 13.06 -20.57
N VAL A 374 19.35 12.58 -19.84
CA VAL A 374 20.76 12.70 -20.23
C VAL A 374 21.13 11.70 -21.35
N GLN A 375 20.58 10.50 -21.37
CA GLN A 375 20.73 9.52 -22.46
C GLN A 375 20.00 9.99 -23.72
N TYR A 376 18.80 10.56 -23.62
CA TYR A 376 18.13 11.21 -24.74
C TYR A 376 18.92 12.43 -25.23
N LEU A 377 19.53 13.24 -24.35
CA LEU A 377 20.44 14.33 -24.76
C LEU A 377 21.72 13.81 -25.44
N PHE A 378 22.27 12.68 -24.98
CA PHE A 378 23.47 12.06 -25.59
C PHE A 378 23.15 11.39 -26.92
N ILE A 379 21.96 10.78 -27.06
CA ILE A 379 21.45 10.26 -28.33
C ILE A 379 21.18 11.43 -29.28
N PHE A 380 20.57 12.53 -28.83
CA PHE A 380 20.37 13.73 -29.66
C PHE A 380 21.71 14.33 -30.12
N LYS A 381 22.70 14.47 -29.23
CA LYS A 381 24.05 14.94 -29.61
C LYS A 381 24.80 13.97 -30.52
N ARG A 382 24.56 12.66 -30.42
CA ARG A 382 25.12 11.67 -31.36
C ARG A 382 24.41 11.69 -32.71
N VAL A 383 23.10 11.94 -32.75
CA VAL A 383 22.33 12.10 -33.99
C VAL A 383 22.68 13.43 -34.67
N GLU A 384 22.85 14.54 -33.95
CA GLU A 384 23.36 15.81 -34.51
C GLU A 384 24.77 15.64 -35.08
N LYS A 385 25.68 14.98 -34.37
CA LYS A 385 27.01 14.64 -34.92
C LYS A 385 26.94 13.70 -36.12
N LEU A 386 25.99 12.76 -36.16
CA LEU A 386 25.80 11.88 -37.32
C LEU A 386 25.26 12.67 -38.52
N VAL A 387 24.31 13.59 -38.30
CA VAL A 387 23.77 14.47 -39.34
C VAL A 387 24.85 15.41 -39.86
N GLU A 388 25.70 15.97 -39.00
CA GLU A 388 26.83 16.83 -39.37
C GLU A 388 27.93 16.07 -40.12
N VAL A 389 28.21 14.81 -39.75
CA VAL A 389 29.13 13.92 -40.49
C VAL A 389 28.55 13.50 -41.84
N VAL A 390 27.25 13.23 -41.93
CA VAL A 390 26.56 12.93 -43.20
C VAL A 390 26.50 14.18 -44.10
N HIS A 391 26.29 15.37 -43.53
CA HIS A 391 26.32 16.64 -44.28
C HIS A 391 27.72 16.94 -44.84
N ASN A 392 28.77 16.73 -44.03
CA ASN A 392 30.16 16.89 -44.47
C ASN A 392 30.60 15.82 -45.48
N LEU A 393 30.08 14.58 -45.38
CA LEU A 393 30.32 13.54 -46.38
C LEU A 393 29.63 13.83 -47.72
N LEU A 394 28.48 14.50 -47.71
CA LEU A 394 27.76 14.91 -48.92
C LEU A 394 28.46 16.05 -49.69
N GLU A 395 29.30 16.86 -49.03
CA GLU A 395 30.12 17.90 -49.69
C GLU A 395 31.31 17.33 -50.49
N TYR A 396 31.72 16.08 -50.22
CA TYR A 396 32.85 15.43 -50.90
C TYR A 396 32.43 14.50 -52.06
N ILE A 397 31.13 14.36 -52.33
CA ILE A 397 30.63 13.54 -53.43
C ILE A 397 30.53 14.42 -54.69
N SER A 398 31.38 14.16 -55.69
CA SER A 398 31.33 14.91 -56.94
C SER A 398 29.95 14.80 -57.62
N PRO A 399 29.50 15.82 -58.38
CA PRO A 399 28.16 15.86 -58.98
C PRO A 399 27.80 14.67 -59.89
N LYS A 400 28.77 13.85 -60.31
CA LYS A 400 28.54 12.66 -61.12
C LYS A 400 28.11 11.42 -60.34
N ALA A 401 28.32 11.35 -59.02
CA ALA A 401 27.98 10.18 -58.21
C ALA A 401 26.55 10.22 -57.65
N PHE A 402 25.91 11.40 -57.57
CA PHE A 402 24.55 11.53 -57.03
C PHE A 402 23.47 10.94 -57.97
N ASN A 403 23.71 10.95 -59.29
CA ASN A 403 22.75 10.42 -60.27
C ASN A 403 22.69 8.88 -60.34
N ALA A 404 23.59 8.15 -59.67
CA ALA A 404 23.59 6.69 -59.67
C ALA A 404 22.78 6.07 -58.50
N LEU A 405 22.46 6.83 -57.45
CA LEU A 405 21.77 6.32 -56.26
C LEU A 405 20.24 6.51 -56.26
N VAL A 406 19.68 7.22 -57.25
CA VAL A 406 18.23 7.52 -57.30
C VAL A 406 17.41 6.44 -58.02
N VAL A 407 18.05 5.41 -58.59
CA VAL A 407 17.34 4.32 -59.32
C VAL A 407 17.44 3.01 -58.57
N TYR A 408 16.82 2.91 -57.39
CA TYR A 408 16.34 1.62 -56.85
C TYR A 408 15.24 1.88 -55.81
N ARG A 409 13.97 1.74 -56.22
CA ARG A 409 12.81 1.59 -55.33
C ARG A 409 12.15 0.24 -55.60
N PRO A 410 11.84 -0.54 -54.56
CA PRO A 410 10.60 -1.28 -54.52
C PRO A 410 9.64 -0.68 -53.47
N ALA A 411 8.35 -0.70 -53.81
CA ALA A 411 7.20 -0.19 -53.05
C ALA A 411 6.98 -0.95 -51.71
N CYS A 412 6.39 -0.43 -50.63
CA CYS A 412 5.04 0.16 -50.50
C CYS A 412 4.83 0.84 -49.12
N ASN A 413 4.04 1.93 -49.13
CA ASN A 413 3.01 2.43 -48.19
C ASN A 413 3.25 2.62 -46.67
N VAL A 414 3.41 3.90 -46.25
CA VAL A 414 2.77 4.49 -45.05
C VAL A 414 2.42 5.98 -45.33
N PRO A 415 1.25 6.53 -44.94
CA PRO A 415 0.84 7.90 -45.30
C PRO A 415 1.38 9.01 -44.38
N HIS A 416 1.57 10.16 -45.03
CA HIS A 416 2.06 11.48 -44.60
C HIS A 416 1.74 11.99 -43.17
N MET A 417 2.78 12.55 -42.53
CA MET A 417 2.65 13.66 -41.59
C MET A 417 3.50 14.84 -42.09
N SER A 418 2.85 15.96 -42.35
CA SER A 418 3.43 17.21 -42.85
C SER A 418 4.15 17.98 -41.74
N LEU A 419 5.43 18.29 -41.92
CA LEU A 419 6.16 19.24 -41.09
C LEU A 419 6.50 20.49 -41.92
N SER A 420 5.79 21.58 -41.63
CA SER A 420 6.10 22.92 -42.12
C SER A 420 7.26 23.51 -41.31
N LEU A 421 8.42 23.70 -41.92
CA LEU A 421 9.54 24.47 -41.36
C LEU A 421 9.38 25.95 -41.73
N GLN A 422 8.97 26.77 -40.77
CA GLN A 422 9.17 28.22 -40.84
C GLN A 422 10.66 28.52 -40.69
N LYS A 423 11.23 29.21 -41.68
CA LYS A 423 12.58 29.79 -41.62
C LYS A 423 12.59 30.94 -40.61
N VAL A 424 13.44 30.84 -39.60
CA VAL A 424 13.85 31.98 -38.77
C VAL A 424 15.12 32.54 -39.40
N HIS A 425 15.07 33.82 -39.79
CA HIS A 425 16.24 34.66 -40.07
C HIS A 425 16.51 35.55 -38.87
#